data_AF-W1YQ59-F1
#
_entry.id   AF-W1YQ59-F1
#
_cell.length_a   1.000
_cell.length_b   1.000
_cell.length_c   1.000
_cell.angle_alpha   90.00
_cell.angle_beta   90.00
_cell.angle_gamma   90.00
#
_symmetry.space_group_name_H-M   'P 1'
#
loop_
_entity.id
_entity.type
_entity.pdbx_description
1 polymer ?
#
loop_
_entity_poly.entity_id
_entity_poly.type
_entity_poly.pdbx_seq_one_letter_code
_entity_poly.pdbx_strand_id
1 'polypeptide(L)' 'KGAAARKPRGERYTPATIRERLTMRDFMDTLRASGIQTGGPDSLSQRDRQAFAAELDKWWLEVQRS' A
#
# COMPACT_ATOMS: atom_id res chain seq x y z
N LYS A 1 -19.62 -3.09 -7.00
CA LYS A 1 -18.99 -4.26 -6.34
C LYS A 1 -17.95 -3.74 -5.36
N GLY A 2 -17.88 -4.28 -4.14
CA GLY A 2 -16.87 -3.91 -3.13
C GLY A 2 -15.64 -4.83 -3.17
N ALA A 3 -14.49 -4.34 -2.72
CA ALA A 3 -13.26 -5.13 -2.58
C ALA A 3 -12.45 -4.65 -1.36
N ALA A 4 -11.82 -5.58 -0.64
CA ALA A 4 -10.89 -5.27 0.45
C ALA A 4 -9.46 -5.20 -0.10
N ALA A 5 -9.03 -4.00 -0.49
CA ALA A 5 -7.73 -3.81 -1.11
C ALA A 5 -6.60 -3.87 -0.05
N ARG A 6 -5.48 -4.51 -0.42
CA ARG A 6 -4.27 -4.64 0.40
C ARG A 6 -3.03 -4.22 -0.38
N LYS A 7 -2.09 -3.55 0.28
CA LYS A 7 -0.81 -3.10 -0.28
C LYS A 7 0.17 -4.27 -0.35
N PRO A 8 1.05 -4.36 -1.37
CA PRO A 8 2.07 -5.40 -1.47
C PRO A 8 3.07 -5.50 -0.30
N ARG A 9 3.09 -4.47 0.58
CA ARG A 9 3.90 -4.45 1.81
C ARG A 9 3.11 -4.87 3.07
N GLY A 10 1.93 -5.45 2.90
CA GLY A 10 1.13 -5.95 4.01
C GLY A 10 0.42 -4.87 4.81
N GLU A 11 -0.08 -3.82 4.16
CA GLU A 11 -0.94 -2.83 4.81
C GLU A 11 -2.33 -2.87 4.18
N ARG A 12 -3.38 -2.88 5.01
CA ARG A 12 -4.76 -2.78 4.53
C ARG A 12 -5.05 -1.35 4.09
N TYR A 13 -5.70 -1.20 2.94
CA TYR A 13 -6.19 0.11 2.53
C TYR A 13 -7.48 0.46 3.28
N THR A 14 -7.54 1.70 3.76
CA THR A 14 -8.72 2.34 4.32
C THR A 14 -8.93 3.67 3.60
N PRO A 15 -10.11 4.30 3.67
CA PRO A 15 -10.33 5.61 3.05
C PRO A 15 -9.30 6.66 3.48
N ALA A 16 -8.86 6.64 4.74
CA ALA A 16 -7.83 7.53 5.25
C ALA A 16 -6.45 7.23 4.63
N THR A 17 -6.02 5.97 4.66
CA THR A 17 -4.67 5.60 4.20
C THR A 17 -4.52 5.61 2.69
N ILE A 18 -5.63 5.56 1.94
CA ILE A 18 -5.64 5.81 0.49
C ILE A 18 -5.35 7.28 0.21
N ARG A 19 -6.06 8.20 0.90
CA ARG A 19 -5.89 9.64 0.71
C ARG A 19 -4.45 10.08 0.98
N GLU A 20 -3.87 9.67 2.11
CA GLU A 20 -2.48 10.00 2.47
C GLU A 20 -1.49 9.57 1.39
N ARG A 21 -1.65 8.36 0.83
CA ARG A 21 -0.77 7.86 -0.23
C ARG A 21 -0.92 8.60 -1.55
N LEU A 22 -2.14 8.98 -1.91
CA LEU A 22 -2.37 9.81 -3.09
C LEU A 22 -1.69 11.17 -2.91
N THR A 23 -1.81 11.80 -1.74
CA THR A 23 -1.11 13.05 -1.43
C THR A 23 0.40 12.91 -1.59
N MET A 24 1.00 11.86 -1.04
CA MET A 24 2.46 11.64 -1.16
C MET A 24 2.88 11.35 -2.60
N ARG A 25 2.07 10.61 -3.37
CA ARG A 25 2.31 10.38 -4.80
C ARG A 25 2.31 11.70 -5.55
N ASP A 26 1.27 12.51 -5.38
CA ASP A 26 1.11 13.76 -6.11
C ASP A 26 2.23 14.76 -5.74
N PHE A 27 2.68 14.76 -4.48
CA PHE A 27 3.84 15.52 -4.03
C PHE A 27 5.14 15.06 -4.71
N MET A 28 5.44 13.76 -4.69
CA MET A 28 6.66 13.21 -5.32
C MET A 28 6.64 13.38 -6.84
N ASP A 29 5.47 13.32 -7.47
CA ASP A 29 5.30 13.58 -8.90
C ASP A 29 5.61 15.06 -9.24
N THR A 30 5.21 15.98 -8.37
CA THR A 30 5.55 17.41 -8.50
C THR A 30 7.06 17.64 -8.39
N LEU A 31 7.74 17.00 -7.43
CA LEU A 31 9.20 17.08 -7.31
C LEU A 31 9.92 16.51 -8.54
N ARG A 32 9.43 15.38 -9.06
CA ARG A 32 9.98 14.80 -10.29
C ARG A 32 9.81 15.74 -11.49
N ALA A 33 8.65 16.40 -11.60
CA ALA A 33 8.36 17.36 -12.67
C ALA A 33 9.21 18.64 -12.57
N SER A 34 9.66 19.04 -11.38
CA SER A 34 10.54 20.19 -11.19
C SER A 34 12.03 19.90 -11.47
N GLY A 35 12.36 18.69 -11.94
CA GLY A 35 13.73 18.28 -12.24
C GLY A 35 14.51 17.77 -11.04
N ILE A 36 13.89 17.64 -9.86
CA ILE A 36 14.50 16.97 -8.72
C ILE A 36 14.49 15.46 -9.00
N GLN A 37 15.67 14.87 -9.15
CA GLN A 37 15.81 13.41 -9.20
C GLN A 37 15.50 12.83 -7.82
N THR A 38 14.23 12.48 -7.61
CA THR A 38 13.82 11.60 -6.53
C THR A 38 13.95 10.15 -7.00
N GLY A 39 14.57 9.29 -6.20
CA GLY A 39 14.54 7.85 -6.43
C GLY A 39 13.12 7.28 -6.43
N GLY A 40 12.98 6.04 -6.87
CA GLY A 40 11.73 5.29 -6.75
C GLY A 40 11.54 4.71 -5.34
N PRO A 41 10.33 4.17 -5.04
CA PRO A 41 10.15 3.38 -3.84
C PRO A 41 11.07 2.15 -3.85
N ASP A 42 11.55 1.74 -2.67
CA ASP A 42 12.43 0.58 -2.54
C ASP A 42 11.82 -0.68 -3.15
N SER A 43 12.67 -1.64 -3.53
CA SER A 43 12.21 -2.97 -3.94
C SER A 43 11.45 -3.68 -2.81
N LEU A 44 10.62 -4.67 -3.17
CA LEU A 44 9.91 -5.49 -2.19
C LEU A 44 10.86 -6.48 -1.53
N SER A 45 10.91 -6.44 -0.20
CA SER A 45 11.74 -7.34 0.62
C SER A 45 11.03 -8.67 0.92
N GLN A 46 11.77 -9.64 1.46
CA GLN A 46 11.16 -10.88 2.00
C GLN A 46 10.21 -10.58 3.16
N ARG A 47 10.53 -9.57 3.99
CA ARG A 47 9.67 -9.10 5.08
C ARG A 47 8.35 -8.54 4.55
N ASP A 48 8.37 -7.79 3.45
CA ASP A 48 7.14 -7.29 2.81
C ASP A 48 6.23 -8.43 2.37
N ARG A 49 6.81 -9.51 1.81
CA ARG A 49 6.05 -10.70 1.41
C ARG A 49 5.40 -11.40 2.60
N GLN A 50 6.14 -11.55 3.70
CA GLN A 50 5.61 -12.14 4.94
C GLN A 50 4.49 -11.27 5.53
N ALA A 51 4.67 -9.95 5.57
CA ALA A 51 3.66 -9.02 6.05
C ALA A 51 2.39 -9.08 5.20
N PHE A 52 2.54 -9.16 3.87
CA PHE A 52 1.41 -9.33 2.95
C PHE A 52 0.64 -10.62 3.22
N ALA A 53 1.33 -11.76 3.33
CA ALA A 53 0.70 -13.05 3.62
C ALA A 53 -0.07 -13.00 4.96
N ALA A 54 0.55 -12.49 6.03
CA ALA A 54 -0.07 -12.40 7.33
C ALA A 54 -1.35 -11.53 7.31
N GLU A 55 -1.33 -10.41 6.58
CA GLU A 55 -2.51 -9.56 6.42
C GLU A 55 -3.60 -10.22 5.57
N LEU A 56 -3.22 -10.96 4.52
CA LEU A 56 -4.15 -11.74 3.73
C LEU A 56 -4.84 -12.82 4.57
N ASP A 57 -4.09 -13.53 5.42
CA ASP A 57 -4.64 -14.56 6.30
C ASP A 57 -5.64 -13.98 7.31
N LYS A 58 -5.30 -12.82 7.92
CA LYS A 58 -6.24 -12.10 8.81
C LYS A 58 -7.53 -11.75 8.10
N TRP A 59 -7.44 -11.24 6.87
CA TRP A 59 -8.62 -10.94 6.06
C TRP A 59 -9.50 -12.16 5.85
N TRP A 60 -8.88 -13.28 5.49
CA TRP A 60 -9.58 -14.48 5.15
C TRP A 60 -10.36 -14.98 6.36
N LEU A 61 -9.74 -14.94 7.55
CA LEU A 61 -10.39 -15.27 8.81
C LEU A 61 -11.51 -14.29 9.19
N GLU A 62 -11.39 -12.99 8.90
CA GLU A 62 -12.48 -12.02 9.09
C GLU A 62 -13.70 -12.37 8.20
N VAL A 63 -13.45 -12.66 6.93
CA VAL A 63 -14.50 -12.99 5.96
C VAL A 63 -15.19 -14.31 6.31
N GLN A 64 -14.45 -15.33 6.76
CA GLN A 64 -15.03 -16.62 7.17
C GLN A 64 -15.96 -16.51 8.39
N ARG A 65 -15.80 -15.47 9.23
CA ARG A 65 -16.64 -15.25 10.42
C ARG A 65 -17.86 -14.36 10.15
N SER A 66 -17.94 -13.79 8.96
CA SER A 66 -19.01 -12.88 8.53
C SER A 66 -20.13 -13.65 7.85
#